data_AF-A0A4U2YQ58-F1
#
_entry.id   AF-A0A4U2YQ58-F1
#
_cell.length_a   1.000
_cell.length_b   1.000
_cell.length_c   1.000
_cell.angle_alpha   90.00
_cell.angle_beta   90.00
_cell.angle_gamma   90.00
#
_symmetry.space_group_name_H-M   'P 1'
#
loop_
_entity.id
_entity.type
_entity.pdbx_description
1 polymer ?
#
loop_
_entity_poly.entity_id
_entity_poly.type
_entity_poly.pdbx_seq_one_letter_code
_entity_poly.pdbx_strand_id
1 'polypeptide(L)'
;MQYGAILKALRVKANLTQEQIAEKLNRSRSCISKYEKEVKVIDMPTFMQWIQITDGQVAAAAMMFGMDALSIINQLLPFIGGGFIWWM
;
A
#
# COMPACT_ATOMS: atom_id res chain seq x y z
N MET A 1 3.42 -13.50 2.56
CA MET A 1 4.24 -12.42 3.15
C MET A 1 3.26 -11.30 3.47
N GLN A 2 3.63 -10.09 3.90
CA GLN A 2 2.63 -9.06 4.25
C GLN A 2 2.78 -7.79 3.39
N TYR A 3 3.32 -7.93 2.18
CA TYR A 3 3.53 -6.85 1.23
C TYR A 3 2.21 -6.21 0.78
N GLY A 4 1.16 -7.01 0.58
CA GLY A 4 -0.16 -6.49 0.24
C GLY A 4 -0.74 -5.59 1.35
N ALA A 5 -0.50 -5.94 2.62
CA ALA A 5 -0.89 -5.13 3.76
C ALA A 5 -0.09 -3.83 3.85
N ILE A 6 1.21 -3.84 3.53
CA ILE A 6 2.03 -2.63 3.45
C ILE A 6 1.53 -1.70 2.33
N LEU A 7 1.21 -2.23 1.14
CA LEU A 7 0.65 -1.44 0.04
C LEU A 7 -0.66 -0.74 0.46
N LYS A 8 -1.55 -1.45 1.15
CA LYS A 8 -2.77 -0.88 1.71
C LYS A 8 -2.45 0.21 2.75
N ALA A 9 -1.51 -0.05 3.67
CA ALA A 9 -1.12 0.91 4.69
C ALA A 9 -0.57 2.21 4.09
N LEU A 10 0.28 2.10 3.06
CA LEU A 10 0.81 3.25 2.32
C LEU A 10 -0.31 4.04 1.62
N ARG A 11 -1.24 3.36 0.96
CA ARG A 11 -2.39 4.00 0.31
C ARG A 11 -3.27 4.76 1.31
N VAL A 12 -3.60 4.11 2.42
CA VAL A 12 -4.43 4.72 3.48
C VAL A 12 -3.72 5.90 4.14
N LYS A 13 -2.41 5.78 4.41
CA LYS A 13 -1.58 6.89 4.90
C LYS A 13 -1.59 8.08 3.93
N ALA A 14 -1.58 7.82 2.63
CA ALA A 14 -1.72 8.83 1.58
C ALA A 14 -3.16 9.37 1.41
N ASN A 15 -4.12 8.90 2.23
CA ASN A 15 -5.54 9.26 2.18
C ASN A 15 -6.18 9.01 0.80
N LEU A 16 -5.80 7.90 0.16
CA LEU A 16 -6.33 7.49 -1.14
C LEU A 16 -7.30 6.32 -0.97
N THR A 17 -8.41 6.31 -1.71
CA THR A 17 -9.23 5.11 -1.89
C THR A 17 -8.58 4.15 -2.90
N GLN A 18 -9.04 2.90 -2.94
CA GLN A 18 -8.58 1.97 -3.99
C GLN A 18 -8.86 2.48 -5.41
N GLU A 19 -9.94 3.24 -5.63
CA GLU A 19 -10.28 3.81 -6.94
C GLU A 19 -9.29 4.92 -7.33
N GLN A 20 -9.00 5.84 -6.40
CA GLN A 20 -8.12 6.98 -6.66
C GLN A 20 -6.68 6.57 -7.01
N ILE A 21 -6.14 5.53 -6.35
CA ILE A 21 -4.82 5.02 -6.72
C ILE A 21 -4.86 4.21 -8.02
N ALA A 22 -5.99 3.56 -8.32
CA ALA A 22 -6.19 2.85 -9.58
C ALA A 22 -6.13 3.80 -10.78
N GLU A 23 -6.80 4.95 -10.67
CA GLU A 23 -6.75 6.03 -11.66
C GLU A 23 -5.31 6.52 -11.88
N LYS A 24 -4.57 6.79 -10.80
CA LYS A 24 -3.17 7.25 -10.87
C LYS A 24 -2.22 6.23 -11.49
N LEU A 25 -2.49 4.93 -11.32
CA LEU A 25 -1.69 3.84 -11.87
C LEU A 25 -2.18 3.35 -13.24
N ASN A 26 -3.27 3.92 -13.76
CA ASN A 26 -3.97 3.41 -14.95
C ASN A 26 -4.24 1.90 -14.84
N ARG A 27 -4.93 1.51 -13.77
CA ARG A 27 -5.34 0.14 -13.44
C ARG A 27 -6.81 0.12 -13.01
N SER A 28 -7.42 -1.05 -12.97
CA SER A 28 -8.73 -1.21 -12.36
C SER A 28 -8.62 -1.24 -10.83
N ARG A 29 -9.64 -0.74 -10.12
CA ARG A 29 -9.77 -0.90 -8.67
C ARG A 29 -9.70 -2.35 -8.21
N SER A 30 -10.22 -3.28 -9.02
CA SER A 30 -10.10 -4.72 -8.76
C SER A 30 -8.64 -5.21 -8.81
N CYS A 31 -7.79 -4.61 -9.64
CA CYS A 31 -6.35 -4.90 -9.67
C CYS A 31 -5.67 -4.41 -8.38
N ILE A 32 -6.01 -3.20 -7.92
CA ILE A 32 -5.53 -2.67 -6.63
C ILE A 32 -5.92 -3.60 -5.48
N SER A 33 -7.19 -4.02 -5.42
CA SER A 33 -7.61 -4.99 -4.39
C SER A 33 -6.87 -6.32 -4.46
N LYS A 34 -6.48 -6.80 -5.65
CA LYS A 34 -5.70 -8.04 -5.79
C LYS A 34 -4.25 -7.85 -5.34
N TYR A 35 -3.66 -6.68 -5.57
CA TYR A 35 -2.34 -6.34 -5.02
C TYR A 35 -2.37 -6.30 -3.49
N GLU A 36 -3.35 -5.60 -2.89
CA GLU A 36 -3.46 -5.48 -1.43
C GLU A 36 -3.77 -6.79 -0.72
N LYS A 37 -4.42 -7.73 -1.40
CA LYS A 37 -4.73 -9.08 -0.87
C LYS A 37 -3.66 -10.12 -1.21
N GLU A 38 -2.57 -9.72 -1.88
CA GLU A 38 -1.54 -10.63 -2.39
C GLU A 38 -2.06 -11.73 -3.34
N VAL A 39 -3.22 -11.52 -3.96
CA VAL A 39 -3.79 -12.43 -4.97
C VAL A 39 -3.10 -12.25 -6.33
N LYS A 40 -2.49 -11.07 -6.56
CA LYS A 40 -1.71 -10.77 -7.75
C LYS A 40 -0.39 -10.14 -7.34
N VAL A 41 0.71 -10.59 -7.95
CA VAL A 41 2.03 -9.98 -7.78
C VAL A 41 2.07 -8.65 -8.53
N ILE A 42 2.54 -7.59 -7.86
CA ILE A 42 2.78 -6.29 -8.48
C ILE A 42 4.14 -6.32 -9.21
N ASP A 43 4.17 -5.83 -10.44
CA ASP A 43 5.42 -5.68 -11.18
C ASP A 43 6.23 -4.49 -10.64
N MET A 44 7.55 -4.53 -10.84
CA MET A 44 8.45 -3.53 -10.29
C MET A 44 8.14 -2.10 -10.78
N PRO A 45 7.82 -1.84 -12.07
CA PRO A 45 7.42 -0.51 -12.52
C PRO A 45 6.17 0.03 -11.80
N THR A 46 5.13 -0.79 -11.67
CA THR A 46 3.89 -0.42 -10.99
C THR A 46 4.15 -0.19 -9.49
N PHE A 47 5.01 -1.00 -8.87
CA PHE A 47 5.43 -0.81 -7.49
C PHE A 47 6.14 0.54 -7.29
N MET A 48 7.11 0.90 -8.14
CA MET A 48 7.80 2.18 -8.04
C MET A 48 6.85 3.38 -8.16
N GLN A 49 5.88 3.31 -9.09
CA GLN A 49 4.86 4.35 -9.21
C GLN A 49 3.98 4.44 -7.96
N TRP A 50 3.57 3.29 -7.39
CA TRP A 50 2.82 3.25 -6.13
C TRP A 50 3.58 3.94 -5.00
N ILE A 51 4.87 3.64 -4.86
CA ILE A 51 5.74 4.25 -3.85
C ILE A 51 5.86 5.76 -4.04
N GLN A 52 5.97 6.25 -5.28
CA GLN A 52 6.01 7.69 -5.58
C GLN A 52 4.68 8.38 -5.25
N ILE A 53 3.55 7.75 -5.59
CA ILE A 53 2.20 8.29 -5.34
C ILE A 53 1.91 8.38 -3.83
N THR A 54 2.41 7.43 -3.05
CA THR A 54 2.10 7.29 -1.61
C THR A 54 3.17 7.83 -0.67
N ASP A 55 4.27 8.38 -1.21
CA ASP A 55 5.45 8.80 -0.46
C ASP A 55 5.97 7.68 0.48
N GLY A 56 6.11 6.49 -0.11
CA GLY A 56 6.40 5.23 0.58
C GLY A 56 7.86 4.77 0.55
N GLN A 57 8.81 5.64 0.20
CA GLN A 57 10.21 5.29 -0.11
C GLN A 57 10.91 4.64 1.10
N VAL A 58 10.60 5.10 2.32
CA VAL A 58 11.12 4.50 3.56
C VAL A 58 10.64 3.07 3.73
N ALA A 59 9.35 2.82 3.49
CA ALA A 59 8.77 1.48 3.55
C ALA A 59 9.33 0.58 2.44
N ALA A 60 9.52 1.12 1.23
CA ALA A 60 10.14 0.41 0.12
C ALA A 60 11.56 -0.05 0.46
N ALA A 61 12.40 0.85 0.98
CA ALA A 61 13.75 0.50 1.44
C ALA A 61 13.71 -0.58 2.54
N ALA A 62 12.86 -0.40 3.55
CA ALA A 62 12.69 -1.36 4.64
C ALA A 62 12.30 -2.76 4.14
N MET A 63 11.36 -2.83 3.17
CA MET A 63 10.98 -4.09 2.51
C MET A 63 12.14 -4.74 1.76
N MET A 64 12.99 -3.96 1.09
CA MET A 64 14.16 -4.46 0.34
C MET A 64 15.29 -4.97 1.26
N PHE A 65 15.45 -4.38 2.44
CA PHE A 65 16.42 -4.83 3.46
C PHE A 65 15.88 -5.93 4.38
N GLY A 66 14.68 -6.45 4.12
CA GLY A 66 14.11 -7.58 4.86
C GLY A 66 13.57 -7.22 6.24
N MET A 67 13.22 -5.96 6.49
CA MET A 67 12.54 -5.57 7.73
C MET A 67 11.14 -6.18 7.81
N ASP A 68 10.71 -6.54 9.02
CA ASP A 68 9.40 -7.14 9.24
C ASP A 68 8.26 -6.17 8.92
N ALA A 69 7.25 -6.66 8.20
CA ALA A 69 6.13 -5.85 7.73
C ALA A 69 5.30 -5.22 8.85
N LEU A 70 5.13 -5.91 9.99
CA LEU A 70 4.38 -5.38 11.13
C LEU A 70 5.09 -4.18 11.74
N SER A 71 6.43 -4.22 11.78
CA SER A 71 7.24 -3.08 12.27
C SER A 71 7.04 -1.84 11.38
N ILE A 72 6.95 -2.04 10.07
CA ILE A 72 6.72 -0.96 9.09
C ILE A 72 5.29 -0.42 9.22
N ILE A 73 4.28 -1.30 9.25
CA ILE A 73 2.87 -0.90 9.33
C ILE A 73 2.58 -0.07 10.58
N ASN A 74 3.11 -0.48 11.75
CA ASN A 74 2.94 0.27 13.00
C ASN A 74 3.55 1.68 12.96
N GLN A 75 4.60 1.91 12.16
CA GLN A 75 5.16 3.25 11.94
C GLN A 75 4.34 4.07 10.95
N LEU A 76 3.68 3.42 9.98
CA LEU A 76 2.93 4.09 8.92
C LEU A 76 1.50 4.49 9.31
N LEU A 77 0.83 3.71 10.16
CA LEU A 77 -0.55 3.94 10.57
C LEU A 77 -0.63 4.25 12.08
N PRO A 78 -0.57 5.52 12.50
CA PRO A 78 -0.96 5.88 13.85
C PRO A 78 -2.43 5.50 14.08
N PHE A 79 -2.78 5.04 15.28
CA PHE A 79 -4.12 4.59 15.68
C PHE A 79 -5.19 5.68 15.45
N ILE A 80 -5.73 5.78 14.24
CA ILE A 80 -6.90 6.61 13.91
C ILE A 80 -8.12 5.68 13.88
N GLY A 81 -9.12 5.98 14.72
CA GLY A 81 -10.25 5.13 15.10
C GLY A 81 -10.81 4.20 14.00
N GLY A 82 -10.93 2.91 14.35
CA GLY A 82 -11.12 1.77 13.44
C GLY A 82 -12.39 1.72 12.58
N GLY A 83 -13.24 2.76 12.56
CA GLY A 83 -14.42 2.82 11.70
C GLY A 83 -14.13 3.34 10.28
N PHE A 84 -13.22 4.30 10.13
CA PHE A 84 -12.97 4.98 8.85
C PHE A 84 -11.98 4.21 7.94
N ILE A 85 -11.03 3.50 8.55
CA ILE A 85 -9.97 2.73 7.86
C ILE A 85 -10.54 1.46 7.16
N TRP A 86 -11.62 0.90 7.68
CA TRP A 86 -12.24 -0.31 7.11
C TRP A 86 -13.00 -0.04 5.80
N TRP A 87 -13.36 1.22 5.53
CA TRP A 87 -14.21 1.60 4.39
C TRP A 87 -13.42 2.12 3.17
N MET A 88 -12.11 2.34 3.32
CA MET A 88 -11.21 2.82 2.26
C MET A 88 -10.33 1.72 1.65
#